data_AF-A0A1W9M3Z9-F1
#
_entry.id   AF-A0A1W9M3Z9-F1
#
_cell.length_a   1.000
_cell.length_b   1.000
_cell.length_c   1.000
_cell.angle_alpha   90.00
_cell.angle_beta   90.00
_cell.angle_gamma   90.00
#
_symmetry.space_group_name_H-M   'P 1'
#
loop_
_entity.id
_entity.type
_entity.pdbx_description
1 polymer ?
#
loop_
_entity_poly.entity_id
_entity_poly.type
_entity_poly.pdbx_seq_one_letter_code
_entity_poly.pdbx_strand_id
1 'polypeptide(L)'
;MVGAEGLHAIMDRDIVAKKSRIVQGEERFFFYNPMWNHFGNFPRPPAGTYFYSGSKQISYFWNMFDQMMIRADLLEYFNDESLKILTSAGSTSLLNSSKRPDKERASDHLPIMFDLDLIKGV
;
A
#
# COMPACT_ATOMS: atom_id res chain seq x y z
N MET A 1 10.99 3.02 5.52
CA MET A 1 10.01 1.91 5.62
C MET A 1 10.70 0.54 5.76
N VAL A 2 11.69 0.21 4.93
CA VAL A 2 12.36 -1.12 4.97
C VAL A 2 13.40 -1.32 6.09
N GLY A 3 13.90 -0.25 6.70
CA GLY A 3 14.94 -0.32 7.72
C GLY A 3 14.49 -1.09 8.97
N ALA A 4 15.37 -1.93 9.50
CA ALA A 4 15.08 -2.78 10.67
C ALA A 4 14.87 -1.98 11.97
N GLU A 5 15.48 -0.81 12.09
CA GLU A 5 15.25 0.14 13.19
C GLU A 5 13.94 0.94 13.05
N GLY A 6 13.26 0.81 11.91
CA GLY A 6 11.98 1.47 11.66
C GLY A 6 10.86 0.46 11.55
N LEU A 7 10.08 0.58 10.48
CA LEU A 7 8.93 -0.29 10.23
C LEU A 7 9.33 -1.68 9.74
N HIS A 8 10.58 -1.90 9.31
CA HIS A 8 11.05 -3.19 8.78
C HIS A 8 10.05 -3.83 7.80
N ALA A 9 9.48 -3.00 6.94
CA ALA A 9 8.37 -3.35 6.08
C ALA A 9 8.92 -4.00 4.80
N ILE A 10 8.65 -5.28 4.63
CA ILE A 10 9.18 -6.13 3.57
C ILE A 10 8.06 -6.42 2.56
N MET A 11 8.40 -6.39 1.28
CA MET A 11 7.46 -6.59 0.17
C MET A 11 7.19 -8.06 -0.18
N ASP A 12 7.95 -8.97 0.42
CA ASP A 12 7.93 -10.40 0.11
C ASP A 12 7.29 -11.19 1.25
N ARG A 13 6.22 -11.92 0.91
CA ARG A 13 5.39 -12.63 1.89
C ARG A 13 6.15 -13.79 2.54
N ASP A 14 6.98 -14.51 1.77
CA ASP A 14 7.74 -15.66 2.25
C ASP A 14 8.87 -15.25 3.20
N ILE A 15 9.49 -14.08 2.96
CA ILE A 15 10.43 -13.48 3.91
C ILE A 15 9.70 -13.08 5.19
N VAL A 16 8.53 -12.42 5.09
CA VAL A 16 7.79 -11.98 6.28
C VAL A 16 7.23 -13.15 7.08
N ALA A 17 6.90 -14.28 6.45
CA ALA A 17 6.47 -15.50 7.13
C ALA A 17 7.50 -16.03 8.13
N LYS A 18 8.79 -15.66 7.99
CA LYS A 18 9.85 -15.94 8.98
C LYS A 18 9.73 -15.10 10.26
N LYS A 19 8.79 -14.16 10.31
CA LYS A 19 8.41 -13.25 11.41
C LYS A 19 9.45 -12.21 11.81
N SER A 20 10.71 -12.59 11.91
CA SER A 20 11.79 -11.72 12.38
C SER A 20 13.14 -12.12 11.79
N ARG A 21 14.16 -11.29 12.06
CA ARG A 21 15.57 -11.65 11.91
C ARG A 21 16.41 -10.95 12.97
N ILE A 22 17.62 -11.44 13.20
CA ILE A 22 18.60 -10.75 14.05
C ILE A 22 19.28 -9.64 13.27
N VAL A 23 19.29 -8.43 13.82
CA VAL A 23 20.00 -7.26 13.31
C VAL A 23 20.76 -6.63 14.47
N GLN A 24 22.08 -6.49 14.32
CA GLN A 24 22.96 -5.95 15.39
C GLN A 24 22.82 -6.68 16.74
N GLY A 25 22.58 -8.00 16.71
CA GLY A 25 22.43 -8.82 17.92
C GLY A 25 21.02 -8.81 18.54
N GLU A 26 20.08 -8.04 17.98
CA GLU A 26 18.71 -7.94 18.47
C GLU A 26 17.70 -8.52 17.48
N GLU A 27 16.65 -9.15 17.99
CA GLU A 27 15.54 -9.64 17.17
C GLU A 27 14.66 -8.49 16.69
N ARG A 28 14.47 -8.38 15.38
CA ARG A 28 13.63 -7.37 14.75
C ARG A 28 12.55 -8.01 13.91
N PHE A 29 11.30 -7.77 14.29
CA PHE A 29 10.12 -8.29 13.62
C PHE A 29 9.85 -7.56 12.30
N PHE A 30 9.31 -8.28 11.34
CA PHE A 30 8.90 -7.75 10.06
C PHE A 30 7.47 -7.18 10.11
N PHE A 31 7.22 -6.23 9.22
CA PHE A 31 5.89 -6.00 8.67
C PHE A 31 5.89 -6.45 7.20
N TYR A 32 4.75 -6.93 6.72
CA TYR A 32 4.50 -7.08 5.30
C TYR A 32 3.94 -5.78 4.73
N ASN A 33 4.44 -5.37 3.57
CA ASN A 33 3.95 -4.22 2.83
C ASN A 33 3.51 -4.61 1.42
N PRO A 34 2.20 -4.88 1.21
CA PRO A 34 1.65 -5.22 -0.09
C PRO A 34 1.51 -4.03 -1.04
N MET A 35 1.65 -2.78 -0.57
CA MET A 35 1.52 -1.60 -1.43
C MET A 35 2.55 -1.55 -2.57
N TRP A 36 3.66 -2.28 -2.43
CA TRP A 36 4.69 -2.36 -3.46
C TRP A 36 4.18 -2.99 -4.75
N ASN A 37 3.16 -3.85 -4.67
CA ASN A 37 2.50 -4.44 -5.84
C ASN A 37 1.71 -3.39 -6.67
N HIS A 38 1.48 -2.20 -6.13
CA HIS A 38 0.81 -1.10 -6.80
C HIS A 38 1.77 -0.08 -7.43
N PHE A 39 3.09 -0.31 -7.38
CA PHE A 39 4.03 0.52 -8.14
C PHE A 39 3.99 0.15 -9.63
N GLY A 40 3.83 1.17 -10.47
CA GLY A 40 3.76 1.02 -11.92
C GLY A 40 2.32 1.01 -12.44
N ASN A 41 2.18 0.77 -13.74
CA ASN A 41 0.90 0.93 -14.45
C ASN A 41 0.18 -0.40 -14.74
N PHE A 42 0.73 -1.52 -14.26
CA PHE A 42 0.23 -2.87 -14.48
C PHE A 42 -0.10 -3.55 -13.14
N PRO A 43 -1.21 -4.31 -13.04
CA PRO A 43 -2.19 -4.58 -14.09
C PRO A 43 -3.23 -3.46 -14.30
N ARG A 44 -3.39 -2.52 -13.36
CA ARG A 44 -4.41 -1.46 -13.43
C ARG A 44 -3.96 -0.14 -12.76
N PRO A 45 -4.27 1.03 -13.33
CA PRO A 45 -4.07 2.33 -12.67
C PRO A 45 -4.98 2.46 -11.43
N PRO A 46 -4.64 3.37 -10.49
CA PRO A 46 -3.54 4.34 -10.53
C PRO A 46 -2.19 3.76 -10.05
N ALA A 47 -1.09 4.38 -10.46
CA ALA A 47 0.28 4.00 -10.06
C ALA A 47 0.70 4.54 -8.67
N GLY A 48 -0.28 4.97 -7.88
CA GLY A 48 -0.09 5.65 -6.60
C GLY A 48 -1.42 6.17 -6.05
N THR A 49 -1.40 6.69 -4.83
CA THR A 49 -2.57 7.30 -4.19
C THR A 49 -2.62 8.81 -4.42
N TYR A 50 -1.48 9.45 -4.66
CA TYR A 50 -1.37 10.91 -4.78
C TYR A 50 -0.70 11.32 -6.09
N PHE A 51 -1.28 12.29 -6.81
CA PHE A 51 -0.71 12.84 -8.04
C PHE A 51 -0.23 14.28 -7.83
N TYR A 52 1.04 14.54 -8.15
CA TYR A 52 1.64 15.87 -8.10
C TYR A 52 2.58 16.13 -9.28
N SER A 53 2.22 17.11 -10.10
CA SER A 53 3.03 17.57 -11.23
C SER A 53 3.73 18.88 -10.91
N GLY A 54 4.87 18.80 -10.21
CA GLY A 54 5.76 19.94 -10.00
C GLY A 54 6.79 20.11 -11.11
N SER A 55 7.37 21.31 -11.25
CA SER A 55 8.39 21.64 -12.26
C SER A 55 9.83 21.30 -11.84
N LYS A 56 10.02 20.40 -10.86
CA LYS A 56 11.33 20.02 -10.34
C LYS A 56 11.99 18.99 -11.27
N GLN A 57 13.34 18.96 -11.27
CA GLN A 57 14.13 17.99 -12.04
C GLN A 57 13.76 16.53 -11.72
N ILE A 58 13.39 16.25 -10.47
CA ILE A 58 12.87 14.94 -10.05
C ILE A 58 11.37 15.11 -9.77
N SER A 59 10.55 14.41 -10.56
CA SER A 59 9.10 14.33 -10.38
C SER A 59 8.62 12.92 -10.72
N TYR A 60 8.14 12.19 -9.73
CA TYR A 60 7.54 10.87 -9.92
C TYR A 60 6.11 10.93 -10.46
N PHE A 61 5.48 12.11 -10.40
CA PHE A 61 4.08 12.37 -10.70
C PHE A 61 3.11 11.63 -9.78
N TRP A 62 3.13 10.31 -9.79
CA TRP A 62 2.41 9.46 -8.84
C TRP A 62 3.29 9.14 -7.63
N ASN A 63 2.70 9.24 -6.45
CA ASN A 63 3.34 8.93 -5.18
C ASN A 63 2.48 7.96 -4.38
N MET A 64 3.14 7.12 -3.58
CA MET A 64 2.52 6.16 -2.68
C MET A 64 2.89 6.53 -1.24
N PHE A 65 2.38 7.64 -0.74
CA PHE A 65 2.66 8.06 0.65
C PHE A 65 1.81 7.28 1.65
N ASP A 66 0.59 6.91 1.24
CA ASP A 66 -0.34 6.12 2.02
C ASP A 66 0.08 4.65 1.94
N GLN A 67 0.20 4.00 3.10
CA GLN A 67 0.76 2.67 3.22
C GLN A 67 -0.12 1.79 4.11
N MET A 68 -0.48 0.61 3.61
CA MET A 68 -1.00 -0.49 4.42
C MET A 68 0.16 -1.43 4.75
N MET A 69 0.31 -1.75 6.04
CA MET A 69 1.30 -2.71 6.50
C MET A 69 0.66 -3.64 7.52
N ILE A 70 1.04 -4.92 7.50
CA ILE A 70 0.44 -5.95 8.34
C ILE A 70 1.50 -6.81 9.02
N ARG A 71 1.23 -7.23 10.26
CA ARG A 71 2.13 -8.12 11.01
C ARG A 71 2.13 -9.52 10.40
N ALA A 72 3.25 -10.23 10.53
CA ALA A 72 3.41 -11.59 10.04
C ALA A 72 2.31 -12.55 10.56
N ASP A 73 1.92 -12.41 11.83
CA ASP A 73 0.88 -13.25 12.44
C ASP A 73 -0.52 -13.03 11.86
N LEU A 74 -0.75 -11.93 11.14
CA LEU A 74 -2.02 -11.65 10.49
C LEU A 74 -2.03 -12.00 9.00
N LEU A 75 -0.93 -12.53 8.47
CA LEU A 75 -0.83 -12.83 7.04
C LEU A 75 -1.85 -13.86 6.59
N GLU A 76 -2.20 -14.86 7.40
CA GLU A 76 -3.17 -15.89 7.00
C GLU A 76 -4.61 -15.34 6.82
N TYR A 77 -4.92 -14.21 7.44
CA TYR A 77 -6.22 -13.53 7.36
C TYR A 77 -6.26 -12.46 6.28
N PHE A 78 -5.14 -12.23 5.58
CA PHE A 78 -5.01 -11.18 4.56
C PHE A 78 -4.91 -11.77 3.14
N ASN A 79 -5.82 -11.33 2.28
CA ASN A 79 -5.79 -11.60 0.84
C ASN A 79 -5.21 -10.41 0.09
N ASP A 80 -4.09 -10.60 -0.61
CA ASP A 80 -3.44 -9.55 -1.42
C ASP A 80 -4.37 -8.95 -2.47
N GLU A 81 -5.26 -9.75 -3.06
CA GLU A 81 -6.21 -9.28 -4.07
C GLU A 81 -7.31 -8.36 -3.51
N SER A 82 -7.51 -8.36 -2.18
CA SER A 82 -8.45 -7.45 -1.52
C SER A 82 -7.92 -6.02 -1.51
N LEU A 83 -6.59 -5.84 -1.52
CA LEU A 83 -5.95 -4.53 -1.47
C LEU A 83 -6.14 -3.77 -2.78
N LYS A 84 -6.80 -2.62 -2.68
CA LYS A 84 -7.15 -1.79 -3.82
C LYS A 84 -6.96 -0.32 -3.49
N ILE A 85 -6.44 0.42 -4.45
CA ILE A 85 -6.54 1.88 -4.48
C ILE A 85 -7.84 2.21 -5.23
N LEU A 86 -8.82 2.76 -4.55
CA LEU A 86 -10.15 2.98 -5.14
C LEU A 86 -10.16 4.24 -5.99
N THR A 87 -10.83 4.17 -7.15
CA THR A 87 -11.05 5.30 -8.07
C THR A 87 -12.53 5.73 -8.13
N SER A 88 -13.39 5.05 -7.37
CA SER A 88 -14.81 5.33 -7.24
C SER A 88 -15.35 4.85 -5.88
N ALA A 89 -16.45 5.45 -5.45
CA ALA A 89 -17.26 5.03 -4.32
C ALA A 89 -18.72 4.92 -4.79
N GLY A 90 -19.21 3.71 -4.97
CA GLY A 90 -20.48 3.45 -5.66
C GLY A 90 -20.46 4.02 -7.09
N SER A 91 -21.46 4.83 -7.45
CA SER A 91 -21.52 5.52 -8.75
C SER A 91 -20.69 6.80 -8.82
N THR A 92 -20.09 7.25 -7.71
CA THR A 92 -19.29 8.47 -7.66
C THR A 92 -17.85 8.18 -8.04
N SER A 93 -17.33 8.82 -9.09
CA SER A 93 -15.89 8.80 -9.38
C SER A 93 -15.12 9.67 -8.39
N LEU A 94 -13.95 9.19 -7.98
CA LEU A 94 -12.96 9.93 -7.18
C LEU A 94 -11.87 10.55 -8.06
N LEU A 95 -12.01 10.43 -9.38
CA LEU A 95 -11.05 10.94 -10.35
C LEU A 95 -11.65 12.11 -11.14
N ASN A 96 -10.80 13.09 -11.45
CA ASN A 96 -11.14 14.18 -12.35
C ASN A 96 -11.08 13.73 -13.82
N SER A 97 -11.38 14.66 -14.75
CA SER A 97 -11.34 14.42 -16.20
C SER A 97 -9.99 13.91 -16.73
N SER A 98 -8.90 14.20 -16.03
CA SER A 98 -7.54 13.74 -16.36
C SER A 98 -7.17 12.39 -15.72
N LYS A 99 -8.14 11.68 -15.13
CA LYS A 99 -7.94 10.39 -14.42
C LYS A 99 -6.95 10.48 -13.24
N ARG A 100 -6.95 11.63 -12.55
CA ARG A 100 -6.15 11.91 -11.34
C ARG A 100 -7.08 12.13 -10.15
N PRO A 101 -6.60 12.04 -8.89
CA PRO A 101 -7.44 12.30 -7.72
C PRO A 101 -8.15 13.65 -7.84
N ASP A 102 -9.47 13.65 -7.63
CA ASP A 102 -10.29 14.86 -7.69
C ASP A 102 -10.30 15.55 -6.32
N LYS A 103 -9.33 16.44 -6.12
CA LYS A 103 -9.19 17.21 -4.87
C LYS A 103 -10.30 18.22 -4.61
N GLU A 104 -10.99 18.68 -5.66
CA GLU A 104 -12.07 19.66 -5.53
C GLU A 104 -13.38 18.99 -5.10
N ARG A 105 -13.61 17.75 -5.56
CA ARG A 105 -14.81 16.97 -5.24
C ARG A 105 -14.65 16.05 -4.02
N ALA A 106 -13.44 15.52 -3.78
CA ALA A 106 -13.21 14.51 -2.75
C ALA A 106 -11.88 14.73 -1.99
N SER A 107 -10.74 14.39 -2.59
CA SER A 107 -9.41 14.46 -1.97
C SER A 107 -8.32 14.41 -3.04
N ASP A 108 -7.17 15.00 -2.74
CA ASP A 108 -5.94 14.86 -3.52
C ASP A 108 -5.28 13.48 -3.35
N HIS A 109 -5.72 12.68 -2.39
CA HIS A 109 -5.33 11.29 -2.18
C HIS A 109 -6.47 10.32 -2.52
N LEU A 110 -6.13 9.17 -3.09
CA LEU A 110 -7.08 8.07 -3.30
C LEU A 110 -7.09 7.13 -2.09
N PRO A 111 -8.27 6.66 -1.68
CA PRO A 111 -8.39 5.78 -0.53
C PRO A 111 -7.87 4.38 -0.85
N ILE A 112 -7.27 3.76 0.15
CA ILE A 112 -6.86 2.35 0.14
C ILE A 112 -7.94 1.55 0.86
N MET A 113 -8.34 0.44 0.25
CA MET A 113 -9.28 -0.53 0.82
C MET A 113 -8.64 -1.91 0.83
N PHE A 114 -8.90 -2.68 1.88
CA PHE A 114 -8.45 -4.06 2.02
C PHE A 114 -9.39 -4.78 3.00
N ASP A 115 -9.34 -6.11 2.97
CA ASP A 115 -10.15 -6.95 3.84
C ASP A 115 -9.24 -7.78 4.77
N LEU A 116 -9.71 -8.02 6.00
CA LEU A 116 -9.13 -9.00 6.93
C LEU A 116 -10.21 -9.97 7.35
N ASP A 117 -9.99 -11.25 7.07
CA ASP A 117 -10.92 -12.33 7.41
C ASP A 117 -10.57 -12.92 8.78
N LEU A 118 -11.01 -12.26 9.86
CA LEU A 118 -10.67 -12.66 11.24
C LEU A 118 -11.49 -13.84 11.77
N ILE A 119 -12.42 -14.39 10.96
CA ILE A 119 -13.33 -15.47 11.36
C ILE A 119 -12.90 -16.76 10.64
N LYS A 120 -11.67 -17.21 10.90
CA LYS A 120 -11.24 -18.58 10.62
C LYS A 120 -10.91 -19.25 11.95
N GLY A 121 -11.95 -19.79 12.59
CA GLY A 121 -11.83 -20.41 13.91
C GLY A 121 -13.17 -20.82 14.50
N VAL A 122 -13.82 -21.81 13.89
CA VAL A 122 -14.61 -22.84 14.58
C VAL A 122 -14.19 -24.18 14.00
#